data_AF-A0A3P7E606-F1
#
_entry.id   AF-A0A3P7E606-F1
#
_cell.length_a   1.000
_cell.length_b   1.000
_cell.length_c   1.000
_cell.angle_alpha   90.00
_cell.angle_beta   90.00
_cell.angle_gamma   90.00
#
_symmetry.space_group_name_H-M   'P 1'
#
loop_
_entity.id
_entity.type
_entity.pdbx_description
1 polymer ?
#
loop_
_entity_poly.entity_id
_entity_poly.type
_entity_poly.pdbx_seq_one_letter_code
_entity_poly.pdbx_strand_id
1 'polypeptide(L)'
;MPEHSTAVDLWAVACIFAEMIIRRELFPGRSVSGQIKIIVTMLGAPSGKILNQIQCDRTRRLIENFGDHPVRPWNEIIRDKADSIETLDLIAKMAKMDPEERIDVNEAIQHPYFKE
;
A
#
# COMPACT_ATOMS: atom_id res chain seq x y z
N MET A 1 9.80 11.85 17.46
CA MET A 1 8.88 12.15 16.35
C MET A 1 7.86 11.03 16.31
N PRO A 2 6.56 11.27 16.15
CA PRO A 2 5.61 10.17 16.17
C PRO A 2 5.89 9.33 14.93
N GLU A 3 6.29 8.07 15.13
CA GLU A 3 6.65 7.10 14.07
C GLU A 3 5.58 6.97 12.99
N HIS A 4 4.34 7.39 13.28
CA HIS A 4 3.25 7.52 12.31
C HIS A 4 3.55 8.44 11.11
N SER A 5 4.37 9.50 11.24
CA SER A 5 4.58 10.43 10.12
C SER A 5 5.37 9.77 8.99
N THR A 6 6.50 9.15 9.31
CA THR A 6 7.44 8.63 8.30
C THR A 6 6.85 7.43 7.55
N ALA A 7 6.16 6.54 8.26
CA ALA A 7 5.47 5.41 7.63
C ALA A 7 4.34 5.87 6.69
N VAL A 8 3.66 6.98 7.00
CA VAL A 8 2.65 7.59 6.10
C VAL A 8 3.30 8.15 4.85
N ASP A 9 4.46 8.80 4.98
CA ASP A 9 5.21 9.32 3.83
C ASP A 9 5.67 8.18 2.89
N LEU A 10 6.16 7.06 3.44
CA LEU A 10 6.56 5.90 2.62
C LEU A 10 5.40 5.27 1.84
N TRP A 11 4.18 5.27 2.39
CA TRP A 11 2.99 4.87 1.63
C TRP A 11 2.78 5.79 0.41
N ALA A 12 2.90 7.11 0.59
CA ALA A 12 2.79 8.06 -0.51
C ALA A 12 3.90 7.88 -1.55
N VAL A 13 5.14 7.64 -1.10
CA VAL A 13 6.27 7.33 -1.99
C VAL A 13 6.00 6.07 -2.81
N ALA A 14 5.45 5.01 -2.21
CA ALA A 14 5.10 3.79 -2.94
C ALA A 14 4.05 4.04 -4.03
N CYS A 15 3.01 4.84 -3.72
CA CYS A 15 2.03 5.25 -4.71
C CYS A 15 2.70 6.00 -5.87
N ILE A 16 3.48 7.05 -5.59
CA ILE A 16 4.16 7.85 -6.61
C ILE A 16 5.10 6.97 -7.45
N PHE A 17 5.87 6.10 -6.81
CA PHE A 17 6.81 5.23 -7.50
C PHE A 17 6.09 4.26 -8.45
N ALA A 18 5.06 3.58 -7.96
CA ALA A 18 4.24 2.72 -8.80
C ALA A 18 3.57 3.50 -9.95
N GLU A 19 3.07 4.71 -9.70
CA GLU A 19 2.46 5.59 -10.70
C GLU A 19 3.45 6.00 -11.80
N MET A 20 4.71 6.28 -11.45
CA MET A 20 5.77 6.56 -12.43
C MET A 20 6.00 5.37 -13.36
N ILE A 21 5.96 4.14 -12.82
CA ILE A 21 6.12 2.91 -13.61
C ILE A 21 4.91 2.69 -14.52
N ILE A 22 3.69 2.75 -13.99
CA ILE A 22 2.49 2.41 -14.75
C ILE A 22 1.96 3.54 -15.65
N ARG A 23 2.43 4.78 -15.42
CA ARG A 23 2.07 6.04 -16.09
C ARG A 23 0.60 6.44 -15.91
N ARG A 24 0.03 6.14 -14.74
CA ARG A 24 -1.34 6.49 -14.33
C ARG A 24 -1.48 6.34 -12.82
N GLU A 25 -2.54 6.88 -12.24
CA GLU A 25 -2.86 6.74 -10.82
C GLU A 25 -2.92 5.27 -10.35
N LEU A 26 -2.33 4.96 -9.20
CA LEU A 26 -2.27 3.61 -8.64
C LEU A 26 -3.62 3.22 -8.02
N PHE A 27 -4.19 4.13 -7.21
CA PHE A 27 -5.45 3.93 -6.51
C PHE A 27 -6.42 5.10 -6.79
N PRO A 28 -7.08 5.14 -7.97
CA PRO A 28 -7.88 6.27 -8.41
C PRO A 28 -9.29 6.31 -7.78
N GLY A 29 -9.38 6.51 -6.48
CA GLY A 29 -10.67 6.64 -5.77
C GLY A 29 -11.31 8.01 -5.93
N ARG A 30 -12.60 8.04 -6.24
CA ARG A 30 -13.38 9.29 -6.43
C ARG A 30 -14.18 9.72 -5.18
N SER A 31 -14.08 8.95 -4.11
CA SER A 31 -14.69 9.22 -2.81
C SER A 31 -13.90 8.47 -1.74
N VAL A 32 -14.07 8.84 -0.47
CA VAL A 32 -13.40 8.13 0.64
C VAL A 32 -13.72 6.64 0.63
N SER A 33 -15.00 6.28 0.46
CA SER A 33 -15.40 4.87 0.39
C SER A 33 -14.89 4.16 -0.87
N GLY A 34 -14.85 4.86 -2.00
CA GLY A 34 -14.27 4.34 -3.24
C GLY A 34 -12.77 4.07 -3.10
N GLN A 35 -12.03 5.00 -2.48
CA GLN A 35 -10.60 4.86 -2.21
C GLN A 35 -10.31 3.62 -1.35
N ILE A 36 -11.06 3.45 -0.26
CA ILE A 36 -10.93 2.29 0.63
C ILE A 36 -11.19 0.99 -0.13
N LYS A 37 -12.28 0.92 -0.90
CA LYS A 37 -12.63 -0.29 -1.66
C LYS A 37 -11.58 -0.63 -2.71
N ILE A 38 -11.00 0.36 -3.39
CA ILE A 38 -9.91 0.14 -4.35
C ILE A 38 -8.68 -0.44 -3.64
N ILE A 39 -8.26 0.17 -2.53
CA ILE A 39 -7.11 -0.30 -1.75
C ILE A 39 -7.34 -1.74 -1.27
N VAL A 40 -8.51 -2.04 -0.70
CA VAL A 40 -8.87 -3.40 -0.23
C VAL A 40 -8.93 -4.41 -1.38
N THR A 41 -9.43 -4.02 -2.55
CA THR A 41 -9.48 -4.90 -3.73
C THR A 41 -8.10 -5.29 -4.25
N MET A 42 -7.10 -4.42 -4.07
CA MET A 42 -5.73 -4.63 -4.55
C MET A 42 -4.86 -5.32 -3.49
N LEU A 43 -4.90 -4.83 -2.25
CA LEU A 43 -4.01 -5.29 -1.17
C LEU A 43 -4.66 -6.33 -0.25
N GLY A 44 -5.92 -6.69 -0.50
CA GLY A 44 -6.69 -7.60 0.33
C GLY A 44 -7.40 -6.92 1.52
N ALA A 45 -8.21 -7.69 2.23
CA ALA A 45 -8.87 -7.21 3.45
C ALA A 45 -7.82 -6.93 4.56
N PRO A 46 -7.94 -5.82 5.32
CA PRO A 46 -7.03 -5.56 6.43
C PRO A 46 -7.15 -6.65 7.50
N SER A 47 -6.04 -6.95 8.17
CA SER A 47 -6.05 -7.91 9.28
C SER A 47 -6.94 -7.42 10.44
N GLY A 48 -7.35 -8.35 11.31
CA GLY A 48 -8.12 -8.00 12.51
C GLY A 48 -7.41 -6.97 13.41
N LYS A 49 -6.06 -7.01 13.46
CA LYS A 49 -5.24 -6.01 14.16
C LYS A 49 -5.52 -4.60 13.60
N ILE A 50 -5.43 -4.43 12.28
CA ILE A 50 -5.65 -3.14 11.62
C ILE A 50 -7.11 -2.70 11.77
N LEU A 51 -8.08 -3.61 11.56
CA LEU A 51 -9.51 -3.31 11.69
C LEU A 51 -9.86 -2.78 13.10
N ASN A 52 -9.26 -3.35 14.13
CA ASN A 52 -9.48 -2.92 15.52
C ASN A 52 -8.88 -1.53 15.83
N GLN A 53 -7.86 -1.10 15.09
CA GLN A 53 -7.25 0.23 15.24
C GLN A 53 -8.07 1.33 14.55
N ILE A 54 -8.97 1.00 13.62
CA ILE A 54 -9.81 1.98 12.94
C ILE A 54 -10.80 2.57 13.94
N GLN A 55 -10.64 3.84 14.32
CA GLN A 55 -11.51 4.51 15.31
C GLN A 55 -12.91 4.86 14.76
N CYS A 56 -13.04 5.06 13.45
CA CYS A 56 -14.31 5.41 12.84
C CYS A 56 -15.16 4.17 12.55
N ASP A 57 -16.22 3.96 13.33
CA ASP A 57 -17.13 2.80 13.17
C ASP A 57 -17.74 2.69 11.77
N ARG A 58 -18.05 3.83 11.14
CA ARG A 58 -18.57 3.83 9.76
C ARG A 58 -17.55 3.27 8.77
N THR A 59 -16.28 3.61 8.94
CA THR A 59 -15.19 3.10 8.11
C THR A 59 -14.93 1.63 8.40
N ARG A 60 -14.91 1.22 9.67
CA ARG A 60 -14.75 -0.19 10.06
C ARG A 60 -15.86 -1.05 9.43
N ARG A 61 -17.12 -0.68 9.64
CA ARG A 61 -18.29 -1.38 9.05
C ARG A 61 -18.28 -1.38 7.52
N LEU A 62 -17.79 -0.32 6.89
CA LEU A 62 -17.66 -0.27 5.43
C LEU A 62 -16.72 -1.39 4.94
N ILE A 63 -15.59 -1.58 5.60
CA ILE A 63 -14.59 -2.59 5.23
C ILE A 63 -15.14 -4.00 5.55
N GLU A 64 -15.67 -4.20 6.75
CA GLU A 64 -16.27 -5.48 7.17
C GLU A 64 -17.39 -5.93 6.22
N ASN A 65 -18.29 -5.01 5.83
CA ASN A 65 -19.39 -5.32 4.91
C ASN A 65 -18.93 -5.48 3.46
N PHE A 66 -17.77 -4.92 3.08
CA PHE A 66 -17.22 -5.12 1.75
C PHE A 66 -16.70 -6.55 1.57
N GLY A 67 -16.27 -7.18 2.67
CA GLY A 67 -15.92 -8.59 2.73
C GLY A 67 -14.46 -8.88 2.41
N ASP A 68 -14.15 -10.17 2.29
CA ASP A 68 -12.80 -10.63 2.03
C ASP A 68 -12.40 -10.43 0.57
N HIS A 69 -11.17 -9.96 0.39
CA HIS A 69 -10.52 -9.83 -0.90
C HIS A 69 -9.15 -10.50 -0.86
N PRO A 70 -8.78 -11.30 -1.87
CA PRO A 70 -7.45 -11.89 -1.93
C PRO A 70 -6.40 -10.79 -2.15
N VAL A 71 -5.25 -10.96 -1.51
CA VAL A 71 -4.08 -10.10 -1.77
C VAL A 71 -3.61 -10.34 -3.20
N ARG A 72 -3.51 -9.28 -4.01
CA ARG A 72 -2.95 -9.38 -5.35
C ARG A 72 -1.43 -9.22 -5.29
N PRO A 73 -0.66 -9.99 -6.08
CA PRO A 73 0.77 -9.80 -6.15
C PRO A 73 1.09 -8.49 -6.85
N TRP A 74 2.20 -7.85 -6.47
CA TRP A 74 2.52 -6.51 -6.95
C TRP A 74 2.73 -6.44 -8.46
N ASN A 75 3.25 -7.50 -9.08
CA ASN A 75 3.40 -7.55 -10.53
C ASN A 75 2.05 -7.37 -11.24
N GLU A 76 0.97 -7.99 -10.73
CA GLU A 76 -0.38 -7.79 -11.27
C GLU A 76 -0.88 -6.36 -11.02
N ILE A 77 -0.69 -5.84 -9.80
CA ILE A 77 -1.13 -4.47 -9.42
C ILE A 77 -0.50 -3.43 -10.36
N ILE A 78 0.79 -3.57 -10.66
CA ILE A 78 1.52 -2.67 -11.56
C ILE A 78 1.55 -3.15 -13.02
N ARG A 79 0.73 -4.15 -13.37
CA ARG A 79 0.50 -4.61 -14.76
C ARG A 79 1.76 -5.11 -15.46
N ASP A 80 2.61 -5.83 -14.74
CA ASP A 80 3.87 -6.41 -15.22
C ASP A 80 4.80 -5.36 -15.87
N LYS A 81 4.74 -4.12 -15.39
CA LYS A 81 5.57 -3.00 -15.89
C LYS A 81 6.83 -2.74 -15.07
N ALA A 82 7.08 -3.51 -14.00
CA ALA A 82 8.36 -3.41 -13.30
C ALA A 82 9.50 -3.80 -14.25
N ASP A 83 10.61 -3.08 -14.13
CA ASP A 83 11.87 -3.35 -14.79
C ASP A 83 12.69 -4.47 -14.10
N SER A 84 12.44 -4.72 -12.81
CA SER A 84 13.19 -5.68 -12.01
C SER A 84 12.34 -6.29 -10.87
N ILE A 85 12.83 -7.37 -10.27
CA ILE A 85 12.20 -7.95 -9.07
C ILE A 85 12.41 -7.06 -7.84
N GLU A 86 13.53 -6.33 -7.80
CA GLU A 86 13.87 -5.37 -6.75
C GLU A 86 12.89 -4.20 -6.72
N THR A 87 12.40 -3.76 -7.88
CA THR A 87 11.35 -2.74 -8.00
C THR A 87 10.05 -3.20 -7.35
N LEU A 88 9.62 -4.43 -7.66
CA LEU A 88 8.42 -5.02 -7.07
C LEU A 88 8.55 -5.16 -5.55
N ASP A 89 9.70 -5.66 -5.10
CA ASP A 89 9.99 -5.90 -3.68
C ASP A 89 9.99 -4.59 -2.88
N LEU A 90 10.66 -3.54 -3.39
CA LEU A 90 10.70 -2.23 -2.72
C LEU A 90 9.29 -1.62 -2.58
N ILE A 91 8.50 -1.62 -3.66
CA ILE A 91 7.12 -1.10 -3.62
C ILE A 91 6.28 -1.91 -2.62
N ALA A 92 6.38 -3.23 -2.64
CA ALA A 92 5.63 -4.10 -1.75
C ALA A 92 5.95 -3.89 -0.27
N LYS A 93 7.21 -3.57 0.04
CA LYS A 93 7.69 -3.26 1.40
C LYS A 93 7.24 -1.88 1.89
N MET A 94 7.15 -0.89 1.01
CA MET A 94 6.65 0.45 1.36
C MET A 94 5.12 0.50 1.46
N ALA A 95 4.40 -0.25 0.62
CA ALA A 95 2.94 -0.21 0.50
C ALA A 95 2.21 -1.24 1.37
N LYS A 96 2.66 -1.43 2.62
CA LYS A 96 1.95 -2.28 3.60
C LYS A 96 0.77 -1.51 4.22
N MET A 97 -0.36 -2.19 4.48
CA MET A 97 -1.48 -1.54 5.14
C MET A 97 -1.14 -1.15 6.59
N ASP A 98 -0.52 -2.06 7.34
CA ASP A 98 -0.04 -1.79 8.69
C ASP A 98 1.20 -0.88 8.62
N PRO A 99 1.16 0.33 9.21
CA PRO A 99 2.34 1.20 9.27
C PRO A 99 3.55 0.57 9.98
N GLU A 100 3.32 -0.33 10.94
CA GLU A 100 4.40 -1.01 11.68
C GLU A 100 5.09 -2.11 10.85
N GLU A 101 4.45 -2.57 9.76
CA GLU A 101 5.03 -3.55 8.84
C GLU A 101 5.71 -2.89 7.63
N ARG A 102 5.59 -1.56 7.47
CA ARG A 102 6.27 -0.84 6.39
C ARG A 102 7.76 -0.80 6.69
N ILE A 103 8.56 -0.97 5.63
CA ILE A 103 10.02 -0.77 5.68
C ILE A 103 10.36 0.62 6.25
N ASP A 104 11.44 0.74 7.02
CA ASP A 104 11.91 2.06 7.47
C ASP A 104 12.57 2.84 6.31
N VAL A 105 12.63 4.17 6.42
CA VAL A 105 13.28 5.00 5.39
C VAL A 105 14.76 4.64 5.23
N ASN A 106 15.48 4.38 6.32
CA ASN A 106 16.90 4.04 6.24
C ASN A 106 17.10 2.68 5.56
N GLU A 107 16.22 1.72 5.85
CA GLU A 107 16.23 0.41 5.18
C GLU A 107 15.86 0.53 3.69
N ALA A 108 14.87 1.38 3.37
CA ALA A 108 14.43 1.62 1.99
C ALA A 108 15.55 2.22 1.14
N ILE A 109 16.31 3.19 1.66
CA ILE A 109 17.44 3.79 0.92
C ILE A 109 18.58 2.79 0.70
N GLN A 110 18.73 1.79 1.57
CA GLN A 110 19.72 0.71 1.41
C GLN A 110 19.22 -0.46 0.55
N HIS A 111 18.00 -0.38 0.02
CA HIS A 111 17.39 -1.45 -0.75
C HIS A 111 18.22 -1.78 -2.01
N PRO A 112 18.33 -3.06 -2.42
CA PRO A 112 19.03 -3.46 -3.64
C PRO A 112 18.61 -2.72 -4.91
N TYR A 113 17.35 -2.23 -4.96
CA TYR A 113 16.87 -1.36 -6.03
C TYR A 113 17.74 -0.13 -6.27
N PHE A 114 18.35 0.43 -5.22
CA PHE A 114 19.22 1.62 -5.31
C PHE A 114 20.71 1.28 -5.47
N LYS A 115 21.08 0.00 -5.60
CA LYS A 115 22.46 -0.43 -5.84
C LYS A 115 22.66 -0.58 -7.35
N GLU A 116 23.10 0.50 -8.00
CA GLU A 116 23.66 0.45 -9.36
C GLU A 116 25.06 -0.19 -9.37
#